data_AF-A0A7C3T8D1-F1
#
_entry.id   AF-A0A7C3T8D1-F1
#
_cell.length_a   1.000
_cell.length_b   1.000
_cell.length_c   1.000
_cell.angle_alpha   90.00
_cell.angle_beta   90.00
_cell.angle_gamma   90.00
#
_symmetry.space_group_name_H-M   'P 1'
#
loop_
_entity.id
_entity.type
_entity.pdbx_description
1 polymer ?
#
loop_
_entity_poly.entity_id
_entity_poly.type
_entity_poly.pdbx_seq_one_letter_code
_entity_poly.pdbx_strand_id
1 'polypeptide(L)'
;HRELARQAARESIVLLKNNRALPFPQEVRRLAVIGPNADDAETLFGNYNGTPSYAVTPLAGIRERAGKDRTVIYTPGCELAGPRASNYDDAVAAAKQADVAILVLGLSPRLEGEEGEEHLLDKSGDRRDLGLPQSQEGLLQEILNTGTPTIVVLQGGSATAATTAARHADAVLATWYGGQEAGTALAEVLFGDYSPAGRLPVTFYRSLEQVPPFEDYAMAGRTYRFFDGVPLYPFGFGLSYSSFLYSAFRVSSERIVPGQPIIVTVDVQNTGAVASDEVVELYTCLHDAPVPVPIRQLAGFRRVHLCPGDQVRVTFEVEPRQMAWYAEDGTPTVGPGTLGIAVGGAQPGRDWGAGRSSDDPGPGLLACTVAIRGKPKPLPL
;
A
#
# COMPACT_ATOMS: atom_id res chain seq x y z
N HIS A 1 -10.86 4.23 23.81
CA HIS A 1 -10.45 3.63 22.52
C HIS A 1 -9.68 4.55 21.58
N ARG A 2 -9.34 5.81 21.96
CA ARG A 2 -8.56 6.71 21.08
C ARG A 2 -7.17 6.17 20.74
N GLU A 3 -6.44 5.66 21.72
CA GLU A 3 -5.10 5.09 21.46
C GLU A 3 -5.15 3.89 20.51
N LEU A 4 -6.15 3.02 20.65
CA LEU A 4 -6.34 1.91 19.72
C LEU A 4 -6.64 2.39 18.29
N ALA A 5 -7.46 3.45 18.14
CA ALA A 5 -7.73 4.05 16.83
C ALA A 5 -6.47 4.69 16.23
N ARG A 6 -5.66 5.39 17.04
CA ARG A 6 -4.37 5.96 16.63
C ARG A 6 -3.39 4.86 16.21
N GLN A 7 -3.31 3.77 16.98
CA GLN A 7 -2.48 2.63 16.62
C GLN A 7 -2.93 1.99 15.31
N ALA A 8 -4.23 1.74 15.13
CA ALA A 8 -4.76 1.22 13.87
C ALA A 8 -4.46 2.14 12.68
N ALA A 9 -4.55 3.46 12.86
CA ALA A 9 -4.20 4.45 11.84
C ALA A 9 -2.69 4.44 11.52
N ARG A 10 -1.80 4.44 12.52
CA ARG A 10 -0.34 4.32 12.31
C ARG A 10 -0.01 3.06 11.50
N GLU A 11 -0.62 1.95 11.91
CA GLU A 11 -0.36 0.63 11.35
C GLU A 11 -0.91 0.42 9.93
N SER A 12 -1.84 1.26 9.47
CA SER A 12 -2.47 1.19 8.14
C SER A 12 -1.84 2.11 7.11
N ILE A 13 -1.06 3.13 7.53
CA ILE A 13 -0.37 4.05 6.62
C ILE A 13 0.67 3.29 5.81
N VAL A 14 0.57 3.41 4.48
CA VAL A 14 1.49 2.80 3.52
C VAL A 14 2.38 3.89 2.91
N LEU A 15 3.70 3.76 3.08
CA LEU A 15 4.65 4.61 2.38
C LEU A 15 4.90 4.04 0.98
N LEU A 16 4.43 4.75 -0.05
CA LEU A 16 4.46 4.30 -1.45
C LEU A 16 5.71 4.77 -2.20
N LYS A 17 6.29 5.89 -1.76
CA LYS A 17 7.53 6.45 -2.31
C LYS A 17 8.21 7.29 -1.26
N ASN A 18 9.54 7.26 -1.23
CA ASN A 18 10.32 8.15 -0.39
C ASN A 18 11.74 8.37 -0.94
N ASN A 19 11.99 9.52 -1.56
CA ASN A 19 13.30 9.95 -2.05
C ASN A 19 14.11 10.66 -0.94
N ARG A 20 14.11 10.09 0.27
CA ARG A 20 14.72 10.66 1.49
C ARG A 20 14.10 12.00 1.95
N ALA A 21 12.86 12.28 1.56
CA ALA A 21 12.12 13.45 2.04
C ALA A 21 11.46 13.20 3.41
N LEU A 22 11.23 11.92 3.75
CA LEU A 22 10.64 11.50 5.01
C LEU A 22 11.53 10.50 5.77
N PRO A 23 11.47 10.49 7.13
CA PRO A 23 10.79 11.48 7.97
C PRO A 23 11.41 12.86 7.79
N PHE A 24 10.71 13.92 8.17
CA PHE A 24 11.18 15.29 7.95
C PHE A 24 12.58 15.50 8.54
N PRO A 25 13.54 15.99 7.74
CA PRO A 25 14.82 16.45 8.27
C PRO A 25 14.62 17.55 9.33
N GLN A 26 15.61 17.71 10.22
CA GLN A 26 15.53 18.67 11.33
C GLN A 26 15.51 20.12 10.84
N GLU A 27 16.12 20.39 9.68
CA GLU A 27 16.19 21.69 9.03
C GLU A 27 14.85 22.16 8.44
N VAL A 28 13.87 21.28 8.26
CA VAL A 28 12.54 21.66 7.78
C VAL A 28 11.83 22.47 8.88
N ARG A 29 11.54 23.74 8.60
CA ARG A 29 10.91 24.69 9.54
C ARG A 29 9.59 25.24 9.04
N ARG A 30 9.38 25.34 7.74
CA ARG A 30 8.17 25.89 7.13
C ARG A 30 7.47 24.82 6.32
N LEU A 31 6.24 24.49 6.72
CA LEU A 31 5.41 23.48 6.10
C LEU A 31 4.25 24.17 5.40
N ALA A 32 4.05 23.94 4.11
CA ALA A 32 2.81 24.29 3.44
C ALA A 32 1.90 23.05 3.43
N VAL A 33 0.76 23.10 4.11
CA VAL A 33 -0.27 22.05 4.08
C VAL A 33 -1.34 22.50 3.10
N ILE A 34 -1.52 21.73 2.03
CA ILE A 34 -2.31 22.14 0.86
C ILE A 34 -3.29 21.02 0.49
N GLY A 35 -4.51 21.36 0.09
CA GLY A 35 -5.42 20.42 -0.58
C GLY A 35 -6.78 20.29 0.09
N PRO A 36 -7.79 19.80 -0.65
CA PRO A 36 -9.19 19.79 -0.22
C PRO A 36 -9.43 18.90 1.00
N ASN A 37 -8.58 17.89 1.22
CA ASN A 37 -8.74 16.93 2.31
C ASN A 37 -7.90 17.28 3.55
N ALA A 38 -7.09 18.35 3.49
CA ALA A 38 -6.14 18.67 4.55
C ALA A 38 -6.81 19.05 5.88
N ASP A 39 -7.98 19.69 5.84
CA ASP A 39 -8.75 20.08 7.03
C ASP A 39 -10.22 19.65 6.93
N ASP A 40 -10.46 18.45 6.40
CA ASP A 40 -11.80 17.85 6.29
C ASP A 40 -11.89 16.60 7.18
N ALA A 41 -12.73 16.67 8.22
CA ALA A 41 -12.96 15.55 9.12
C ALA A 41 -13.80 14.43 8.47
N GLU A 42 -14.71 14.77 7.55
CA GLU A 42 -15.60 13.80 6.91
C GLU A 42 -14.81 12.77 6.11
N THR A 43 -13.79 13.24 5.40
CA THR A 43 -12.85 12.41 4.64
C THR A 43 -12.15 11.36 5.53
N LEU A 44 -12.06 11.54 6.84
CA LEU A 44 -11.37 10.57 7.69
C LEU A 44 -12.15 9.28 7.93
N PHE A 45 -13.48 9.30 7.80
CA PHE A 45 -14.31 8.24 8.35
C PHE A 45 -14.74 7.19 7.34
N GLY A 46 -14.68 7.51 6.04
CA GLY A 46 -15.22 6.62 5.02
C GLY A 46 -16.75 6.54 5.08
N ASN A 47 -17.29 5.62 4.29
CA ASN A 47 -18.67 5.16 4.33
C ASN A 47 -18.90 4.17 5.48
N TYR A 48 -20.17 3.98 5.88
CA TYR A 48 -20.55 3.09 7.00
C TYR A 48 -19.85 3.40 8.33
N ASN A 49 -19.76 4.68 8.69
CA ASN A 49 -19.15 5.13 9.95
C ASN A 49 -20.19 5.48 11.03
N GLY A 50 -19.78 5.44 12.29
CA GLY A 50 -20.52 6.03 13.41
C GLY A 50 -20.06 7.46 13.69
N THR A 51 -20.82 8.21 14.49
CA THR A 51 -20.46 9.60 14.84
C THR A 51 -19.32 9.64 15.87
N PRO A 52 -18.11 10.09 15.52
CA PRO A 52 -17.02 10.16 16.48
C PRO A 52 -17.22 11.36 17.41
N SER A 53 -16.79 11.22 18.67
CA SER A 53 -16.84 12.32 19.65
C SER A 53 -15.82 13.42 19.38
N TYR A 54 -14.80 13.12 18.57
CA TYR A 54 -13.71 14.01 18.20
C TYR A 54 -13.00 13.46 16.96
N ALA A 55 -12.36 14.31 16.18
CA ALA A 55 -11.54 13.91 15.04
C ALA A 55 -10.34 14.85 14.86
N VAL A 56 -9.19 14.29 14.47
CA VAL A 56 -7.97 15.03 14.15
C VAL A 56 -7.75 15.01 12.65
N THR A 57 -7.94 16.16 12.00
CA THR A 57 -7.61 16.35 10.59
C THR A 57 -6.09 16.30 10.35
N PRO A 58 -5.63 16.01 9.13
CA PRO A 58 -4.21 16.10 8.77
C PRO A 58 -3.58 17.44 9.20
N LEU A 59 -4.25 18.55 8.92
CA LEU A 59 -3.81 19.89 9.31
C LEU A 59 -3.72 20.03 10.83
N ALA A 60 -4.73 19.58 11.58
CA ALA A 60 -4.74 19.64 13.04
C ALA A 60 -3.57 18.85 13.65
N GLY A 61 -3.35 17.60 13.21
CA GLY A 61 -2.25 16.76 13.69
C GLY A 61 -0.87 17.34 13.35
N ILE A 62 -0.70 17.84 12.12
CA ILE A 62 0.55 18.49 11.70
C ILE A 62 0.82 19.74 12.52
N ARG A 63 -0.19 20.60 12.78
CA ARG A 63 -0.05 21.80 13.61
C ARG A 63 0.30 21.46 15.05
N GLU A 64 -0.38 20.47 15.64
CA GLU A 64 -0.08 20.01 17.00
C GLU A 64 1.36 19.52 17.10
N ARG A 65 1.80 18.68 16.16
CA ARG A 65 3.14 18.11 16.18
C ARG A 65 4.25 19.11 15.83
N ALA A 66 3.95 20.08 14.96
CA ALA A 66 4.85 21.19 14.61
C ALA A 66 5.14 22.10 15.81
N GLY A 67 4.16 22.27 16.70
CA GLY A 67 4.27 23.11 17.89
C GLY A 67 4.70 24.55 17.55
N LYS A 68 5.58 25.13 18.37
CA LYS A 68 6.12 26.49 18.15
C LYS A 68 7.41 26.49 17.32
N ASP A 69 7.97 25.32 17.03
CA ASP A 69 9.29 25.18 16.42
C ASP A 69 9.26 25.24 14.88
N ARG A 70 8.07 25.11 14.30
CA ARG A 70 7.81 25.12 12.86
C ARG A 70 6.60 25.98 12.51
N THR A 71 6.65 26.65 11.37
CA THR A 71 5.54 27.42 10.81
C THR A 71 4.71 26.55 9.88
N VAL A 72 3.39 26.55 10.05
CA VAL A 72 2.45 25.83 9.18
C VAL A 72 1.58 26.83 8.42
N ILE A 73 1.78 26.89 7.10
CA ILE A 73 0.95 27.66 6.16
C ILE A 73 -0.11 26.70 5.61
N TYR A 74 -1.38 27.11 5.62
CA TYR A 74 -2.48 26.28 5.13
C TYR A 74 -3.26 26.99 4.03
N THR A 75 -3.65 26.24 3.01
CA THR A 75 -4.64 26.66 2.02
C THR A 75 -5.37 25.44 1.46
N PRO A 76 -6.70 25.52 1.22
CA PRO A 76 -7.44 24.43 0.60
C PRO A 76 -6.95 24.12 -0.82
N GLY A 77 -6.40 25.10 -1.53
CA GLY A 77 -5.79 24.96 -2.86
C GLY A 77 -6.79 24.75 -4.00
N CYS A 78 -7.68 23.77 -3.91
CA CYS A 78 -8.69 23.48 -4.94
C CYS A 78 -9.95 22.83 -4.35
N GLU A 79 -10.99 22.72 -5.17
CA GLU A 79 -12.18 21.92 -4.86
C GLU A 79 -11.86 20.42 -4.86
N LEU A 80 -12.66 19.66 -4.10
CA LEU A 80 -12.55 18.20 -3.98
C LEU A 80 -12.66 17.49 -5.34
N ALA A 81 -13.57 17.92 -6.20
CA ALA A 81 -13.68 17.43 -7.57
C ALA A 81 -14.17 18.53 -8.51
N GLY A 82 -14.02 18.29 -9.81
CA GLY A 82 -14.37 19.23 -10.86
C GLY A 82 -13.27 19.35 -11.90
N PRO A 83 -13.46 20.24 -12.90
CA PRO A 83 -12.42 20.53 -13.88
C PRO A 83 -11.20 21.15 -13.20
N ARG A 84 -10.08 21.20 -13.93
CA ARG A 84 -8.89 21.94 -13.50
C ARG A 84 -9.30 23.38 -13.12
N ALA A 85 -9.00 23.77 -11.88
CA ALA A 85 -9.27 25.12 -11.41
C ALA A 85 -8.36 26.13 -12.11
N SER A 86 -8.87 27.35 -12.29
CA SER A 86 -8.16 28.44 -12.98
C SER A 86 -7.25 29.25 -12.07
N ASN A 87 -7.35 29.12 -10.74
CA ASN A 87 -6.51 29.85 -9.80
C ASN A 87 -5.99 28.95 -8.66
N TYR A 88 -4.68 28.69 -8.66
CA TYR A 88 -3.95 28.00 -7.60
C TYR A 88 -2.95 28.94 -6.89
N ASP A 89 -3.09 30.26 -7.07
CA ASP A 89 -2.07 31.26 -6.72
C ASP A 89 -1.71 31.22 -5.24
N ASP A 90 -2.70 31.10 -4.36
CA ASP A 90 -2.47 31.01 -2.90
C ASP A 90 -1.70 29.74 -2.53
N ALA A 91 -1.98 28.61 -3.19
CA ALA A 91 -1.28 27.36 -2.98
C ALA A 91 0.15 27.40 -3.49
N VAL A 92 0.36 27.97 -4.68
CA VAL A 92 1.69 28.19 -5.25
C VAL A 92 2.51 29.15 -4.37
N ALA A 93 1.89 30.22 -3.88
CA ALA A 93 2.53 31.18 -2.98
C ALA A 93 2.89 30.55 -1.63
N ALA A 94 2.01 29.70 -1.08
CA ALA A 94 2.28 28.95 0.15
C ALA A 94 3.45 27.97 -0.04
N ALA A 95 3.47 27.19 -1.12
CA ALA A 95 4.54 26.26 -1.43
C ALA A 95 5.89 26.96 -1.56
N LYS A 96 5.97 28.06 -2.33
CA LYS A 96 7.22 28.84 -2.51
C LYS A 96 7.78 29.45 -1.22
N GLN A 97 6.96 29.59 -0.17
CA GLN A 97 7.38 30.09 1.13
C GLN A 97 7.78 28.98 2.12
N ALA A 98 7.53 27.73 1.76
CA ALA A 98 7.77 26.57 2.60
C ALA A 98 9.05 25.83 2.20
N ASP A 99 9.61 25.09 3.15
CA ASP A 99 10.72 24.16 2.89
C ASP A 99 10.19 22.85 2.28
N VAL A 100 8.91 22.54 2.53
CA VAL A 100 8.21 21.38 1.98
C VAL A 100 6.71 21.68 1.84
N ALA A 101 6.12 21.22 0.75
CA ALA A 101 4.69 21.23 0.50
C ALA A 101 4.09 19.83 0.75
N ILE A 102 3.09 19.75 1.60
CA ILE A 102 2.34 18.54 1.97
C ILE A 102 0.97 18.65 1.33
N LEU A 103 0.76 17.94 0.23
CA LEU A 103 -0.50 17.93 -0.50
C LEU A 103 -1.37 16.77 -0.01
N VAL A 104 -2.49 17.08 0.63
CA VAL A 104 -3.47 16.10 1.08
C VAL A 104 -4.57 16.01 0.04
N LEU A 105 -4.47 14.98 -0.80
CA LEU A 105 -5.25 14.77 -2.02
C LEU A 105 -5.96 13.41 -1.96
N GLY A 106 -6.75 13.13 -2.98
CA GLY A 106 -7.40 11.84 -3.20
C GLY A 106 -8.91 11.99 -3.25
N LEU A 107 -9.58 11.12 -2.51
CA LEU A 107 -11.02 10.94 -2.54
C LEU A 107 -11.63 11.32 -1.20
N SER A 108 -12.94 11.21 -1.15
CA SER A 108 -13.77 11.46 0.01
C SER A 108 -15.01 10.58 -0.10
N PRO A 109 -15.71 10.26 1.01
CA PRO A 109 -17.02 9.61 0.96
C PRO A 109 -18.04 10.35 0.08
N ARG A 110 -17.79 11.63 -0.22
CA ARG A 110 -18.59 12.43 -1.15
C ARG A 110 -18.37 12.09 -2.63
N LEU A 111 -17.33 11.31 -2.97
CA LEU A 111 -16.93 10.93 -4.34
C LEU A 111 -17.02 9.44 -4.63
N GLU A 112 -17.02 8.61 -3.59
CA GLU A 112 -17.09 7.15 -3.71
C GLU A 112 -17.91 6.59 -2.55
N GLY A 113 -18.68 5.53 -2.81
CA GLY A 113 -19.64 5.01 -1.84
C GLY A 113 -20.58 4.00 -2.47
N GLU A 114 -21.70 3.74 -1.82
CA GLU A 114 -22.77 2.92 -2.42
C GLU A 114 -23.60 3.78 -3.38
N GLU A 115 -23.88 3.26 -4.59
CA GLU A 115 -24.67 3.99 -5.57
C GLU A 115 -26.05 4.38 -5.01
N GLY A 116 -26.41 5.66 -5.15
CA GLY A 116 -27.66 6.22 -4.65
C GLY A 116 -27.60 6.84 -3.25
N GLU A 117 -26.48 6.78 -2.54
CA GLU A 117 -26.33 7.46 -1.25
C GLU A 117 -26.42 9.00 -1.37
N GLU A 118 -27.19 9.64 -0.48
CA GLU A 118 -27.53 11.07 -0.58
C GLU A 118 -26.33 12.01 -0.47
N HIS A 119 -25.26 11.57 0.21
CA HIS A 119 -24.07 12.39 0.46
C HIS A 119 -23.09 12.42 -0.73
N LEU A 120 -23.32 11.60 -1.76
CA LEU A 120 -22.51 11.57 -2.97
C LEU A 120 -22.78 12.77 -3.86
N LEU A 121 -21.72 13.42 -4.35
CA LEU A 121 -21.82 14.61 -5.21
C LEU A 121 -22.49 14.33 -6.55
N ASP A 122 -22.26 13.16 -7.15
CA ASP A 122 -22.84 12.75 -8.44
C ASP A 122 -23.89 11.64 -8.27
N LYS A 123 -24.28 11.30 -7.02
CA LYS A 123 -25.15 10.16 -6.66
C LYS A 123 -24.69 8.78 -7.15
N SER A 124 -23.61 8.70 -7.91
CA SER A 124 -22.90 7.49 -8.28
C SER A 124 -21.71 7.32 -7.35
N GLY A 125 -21.61 6.16 -6.71
CA GLY A 125 -20.48 5.79 -5.86
C GLY A 125 -19.33 5.17 -6.66
N ASP A 126 -19.60 4.80 -7.92
CA ASP A 126 -18.63 4.23 -8.84
C ASP A 126 -17.90 5.31 -9.63
N ARG A 127 -16.61 5.09 -9.84
CA ARG A 127 -15.73 6.05 -10.53
C ARG A 127 -15.45 5.64 -11.96
N ARG A 128 -15.52 6.61 -12.88
CA ARG A 128 -15.21 6.42 -14.32
C ARG A 128 -13.73 6.54 -14.67
N ASP A 129 -12.90 6.89 -13.71
CA ASP A 129 -11.45 7.02 -13.87
C ASP A 129 -10.77 6.72 -12.53
N LEU A 130 -9.56 6.14 -12.56
CA LEU A 130 -8.80 5.77 -11.36
C LEU A 130 -7.90 6.90 -10.83
N GLY A 131 -7.62 7.94 -11.62
CA GLY A 131 -6.71 9.03 -11.29
C GLY A 131 -7.23 9.98 -10.21
N LEU A 132 -6.47 11.02 -9.93
CA LEU A 132 -6.97 12.10 -9.07
C LEU A 132 -8.04 12.92 -9.82
N PRO A 133 -9.02 13.52 -9.11
CA PRO A 133 -9.88 14.54 -9.72
C PRO A 133 -9.06 15.64 -10.41
N GLN A 134 -9.53 16.14 -11.55
CA GLN A 134 -8.74 17.05 -12.40
C GLN A 134 -8.34 18.37 -11.70
N SER A 135 -9.18 18.86 -10.78
CA SER A 135 -8.85 19.99 -9.90
C SER A 135 -7.59 19.73 -9.06
N GLN A 136 -7.49 18.53 -8.49
CA GLN A 136 -6.38 18.11 -7.64
C GLN A 136 -5.13 17.79 -8.44
N GLU A 137 -5.28 17.11 -9.60
CA GLU A 137 -4.16 16.84 -10.51
C GLU A 137 -3.54 18.14 -11.04
N GLY A 138 -4.37 19.13 -11.35
CA GLY A 138 -3.93 20.46 -11.76
C GLY A 138 -3.16 21.19 -10.67
N LEU A 139 -3.67 21.15 -9.43
CA LEU A 139 -3.00 21.69 -8.25
C LEU A 139 -1.63 21.03 -8.04
N LEU A 140 -1.55 19.70 -8.05
CA LEU A 140 -0.31 18.95 -7.90
C LEU A 140 0.75 19.39 -8.92
N GLN A 141 0.36 19.53 -10.19
CA GLN A 141 1.28 19.96 -11.23
C GLN A 141 1.83 21.37 -10.97
N GLU A 142 0.99 22.32 -10.54
CA GLU A 142 1.46 23.68 -10.23
C GLU A 142 2.39 23.71 -9.02
N ILE A 143 2.14 22.90 -7.98
CA ILE A 143 3.06 22.82 -6.84
C ILE A 143 4.39 22.20 -7.24
N LEU A 144 4.39 21.12 -8.04
CA LEU A 144 5.61 20.52 -8.57
C LEU A 144 6.43 21.52 -9.40
N ASN A 145 5.76 22.38 -10.19
CA ASN A 145 6.41 23.42 -11.00
C ASN A 145 7.12 24.49 -10.15
N THR A 146 6.82 24.61 -8.86
CA THR A 146 7.53 25.54 -7.96
C THR A 146 8.94 25.07 -7.62
N GLY A 147 9.23 23.77 -7.77
CA GLY A 147 10.47 23.15 -7.31
C GLY A 147 10.57 22.94 -5.80
N THR A 148 9.50 23.25 -5.05
CA THR A 148 9.41 22.97 -3.61
C THR A 148 9.35 21.45 -3.40
N PRO A 149 10.14 20.87 -2.47
CA PRO A 149 9.99 19.47 -2.09
C PRO A 149 8.52 19.13 -1.80
N THR A 150 8.01 18.10 -2.44
CA THR A 150 6.57 17.81 -2.50
C THR A 150 6.28 16.44 -1.93
N ILE A 151 5.44 16.39 -0.89
CA ILE A 151 4.92 15.17 -0.29
C ILE A 151 3.44 15.08 -0.62
N VAL A 152 3.02 13.94 -1.16
CA VAL A 152 1.61 13.67 -1.46
C VAL A 152 1.04 12.66 -0.47
N VAL A 153 -0.03 13.05 0.22
CA VAL A 153 -0.81 12.20 1.11
C VAL A 153 -2.12 11.87 0.40
N LEU A 154 -2.29 10.60 0.04
CA LEU A 154 -3.48 10.09 -0.63
C LEU A 154 -4.47 9.54 0.40
N GLN A 155 -5.63 10.18 0.49
CA GLN A 155 -6.80 9.70 1.23
C GLN A 155 -7.84 9.12 0.28
N GLY A 156 -8.55 8.09 0.72
CA GLY A 156 -9.51 7.36 -0.10
C GLY A 156 -9.71 5.93 0.37
N GLY A 157 -10.86 5.36 0.06
CA GLY A 157 -11.21 3.95 0.24
C GLY A 157 -10.79 3.09 -0.95
N SER A 158 -10.70 3.66 -2.16
CA SER A 158 -10.27 2.94 -3.37
C SER A 158 -8.83 3.24 -3.80
N ALA A 159 -8.27 2.32 -4.61
CA ALA A 159 -6.95 2.49 -5.20
C ALA A 159 -6.95 3.66 -6.21
N THR A 160 -6.09 4.65 -5.98
CA THR A 160 -5.99 5.85 -6.83
C THR A 160 -4.72 5.82 -7.69
N ALA A 161 -4.89 5.93 -9.00
CA ALA A 161 -3.82 5.96 -10.00
C ALA A 161 -3.14 7.33 -10.07
N ALA A 162 -2.55 7.79 -8.96
CA ALA A 162 -1.83 9.07 -8.86
C ALA A 162 -0.45 9.02 -9.55
N THR A 163 -0.43 8.84 -10.87
CA THR A 163 0.80 8.57 -11.65
C THR A 163 1.79 9.73 -11.65
N THR A 164 1.30 10.98 -11.67
CA THR A 164 2.13 12.19 -11.56
C THR A 164 2.83 12.26 -10.21
N ALA A 165 2.11 12.03 -9.11
CA ALA A 165 2.69 11.96 -7.77
C ALA A 165 3.75 10.85 -7.67
N ALA A 166 3.42 9.64 -8.14
CA ALA A 166 4.35 8.52 -8.15
C ALA A 166 5.65 8.85 -8.90
N ARG A 167 5.57 9.58 -10.02
CA ARG A 167 6.74 9.95 -10.82
C ARG A 167 7.53 11.10 -10.21
N HIS A 168 6.86 12.16 -9.76
CA HIS A 168 7.50 13.46 -9.52
C HIS A 168 7.53 13.91 -8.07
N ALA A 169 6.64 13.44 -7.19
CA ALA A 169 6.68 13.81 -5.78
C ALA A 169 7.90 13.18 -5.09
N ASP A 170 8.42 13.83 -4.05
CA ASP A 170 9.55 13.33 -3.27
C ASP A 170 9.13 12.22 -2.31
N ALA A 171 7.90 12.28 -1.79
CA ALA A 171 7.30 11.16 -1.06
C ALA A 171 5.80 11.02 -1.37
N VAL A 172 5.30 9.80 -1.27
CA VAL A 172 3.88 9.48 -1.43
C VAL A 172 3.46 8.55 -0.30
N LEU A 173 2.38 8.90 0.40
CA LEU A 173 1.74 8.12 1.46
C LEU A 173 0.31 7.78 1.03
N ALA A 174 -0.15 6.57 1.31
CA ALA A 174 -1.58 6.25 1.34
C ALA A 174 -2.01 6.09 2.80
N THR A 175 -2.98 6.91 3.23
CA THR A 175 -3.46 6.92 4.62
C THR A 175 -4.89 6.41 4.75
N TRP A 176 -5.51 6.05 3.63
CA TRP A 176 -6.90 5.60 3.55
C TRP A 176 -7.87 6.57 4.25
N TYR A 177 -8.99 6.03 4.74
CA TYR A 177 -9.85 6.66 5.74
C TYR A 177 -9.43 6.16 7.13
N GLY A 178 -8.43 6.82 7.72
CA GLY A 178 -7.78 6.38 8.96
C GLY A 178 -8.57 6.60 10.26
N GLY A 179 -9.81 7.09 10.18
CA GLY A 179 -10.68 7.36 11.32
C GLY A 179 -10.26 8.56 12.18
N GLN A 180 -10.82 8.64 13.39
CA GLN A 180 -10.76 9.82 14.26
C GLN A 180 -9.36 10.30 14.68
N GLU A 181 -8.33 9.47 14.61
CA GLU A 181 -6.94 9.83 14.99
C GLU A 181 -6.00 9.84 13.78
N ALA A 182 -6.53 9.82 12.55
CA ALA A 182 -5.75 9.75 11.32
C ALA A 182 -4.76 10.91 11.19
N GLY A 183 -5.17 12.14 11.51
CA GLY A 183 -4.29 13.31 11.46
C GLY A 183 -3.12 13.21 12.43
N THR A 184 -3.36 12.69 13.63
CA THR A 184 -2.30 12.44 14.62
C THR A 184 -1.31 11.40 14.11
N ALA A 185 -1.81 10.26 13.61
CA ALA A 185 -0.97 9.18 13.09
C ALA A 185 -0.15 9.61 11.86
N LEU A 186 -0.75 10.40 10.95
CA LEU A 186 -0.04 10.99 9.82
C LEU A 186 1.08 11.91 10.28
N ALA A 187 0.82 12.78 11.26
CA ALA A 187 1.85 13.66 11.79
C ALA A 187 3.02 12.88 12.39
N GLU A 188 2.76 11.79 13.12
CA GLU A 188 3.83 10.95 13.68
C GLU A 188 4.69 10.29 12.60
N VAL A 189 4.09 9.85 11.50
CA VAL A 189 4.83 9.34 10.34
C VAL A 189 5.67 10.46 9.73
N LEU A 190 5.06 11.60 9.39
CA LEU A 190 5.77 12.71 8.74
C LEU A 190 6.97 13.21 9.56
N PHE A 191 6.85 13.24 10.89
CA PHE A 191 7.89 13.72 11.79
C PHE A 191 8.85 12.61 12.30
N GLY A 192 8.60 11.35 11.95
CA GLY A 192 9.46 10.22 12.31
C GLY A 192 9.27 9.67 13.72
N ASP A 193 8.19 10.02 14.41
CA ASP A 193 7.82 9.39 15.69
C ASP A 193 7.37 7.94 15.49
N TYR A 194 6.91 7.61 14.28
CA TYR A 194 6.53 6.26 13.88
C TYR A 194 7.06 5.95 12.47
N SER A 195 7.68 4.78 12.31
CA SER A 195 8.10 4.28 10.99
C SER A 195 6.93 3.52 10.33
N PRO A 196 6.43 3.97 9.16
CA PRO A 196 5.31 3.32 8.49
C PRO A 196 5.65 1.89 8.10
N ALA A 197 4.67 1.00 8.20
CA ALA A 197 4.85 -0.43 7.90
C ALA A 197 3.59 -1.07 7.28
N GLY A 198 2.59 -0.27 6.90
CA GLY A 198 1.43 -0.76 6.18
C GLY A 198 1.82 -1.35 4.81
N ARG A 199 1.06 -2.35 4.35
CA ARG A 199 1.19 -2.97 3.03
C ARG A 199 -0.09 -2.80 2.24
N LEU A 200 0.01 -2.61 0.93
CA LEU A 200 -1.16 -2.48 0.06
C LEU A 200 -1.96 -3.80 0.02
N PRO A 201 -3.25 -3.80 0.43
CA PRO A 201 -4.10 -4.98 0.34
C PRO A 201 -4.70 -5.17 -1.06
N VAL A 202 -4.46 -4.23 -1.99
CA VAL A 202 -4.96 -4.24 -3.37
C VAL A 202 -3.89 -3.73 -4.32
N THR A 203 -3.92 -4.18 -5.57
CA THR A 203 -3.04 -3.66 -6.63
C THR A 203 -3.48 -2.27 -7.05
N PHE A 204 -2.56 -1.30 -7.10
CA PHE A 204 -2.82 0.01 -7.69
C PHE A 204 -2.43 -0.04 -9.16
N TYR A 205 -3.41 0.04 -10.05
CA TYR A 205 -3.18 0.10 -11.49
C TYR A 205 -2.76 1.52 -11.93
N ARG A 206 -2.19 1.63 -13.13
CA ARG A 206 -1.77 2.91 -13.73
C ARG A 206 -2.92 3.66 -14.37
N SER A 207 -3.93 2.94 -14.83
CA SER A 207 -5.14 3.46 -15.49
C SER A 207 -6.19 2.36 -15.60
N LEU A 208 -7.41 2.73 -16.02
CA LEU A 208 -8.47 1.76 -16.32
C LEU A 208 -8.12 0.81 -17.47
N GLU A 209 -7.17 1.16 -18.34
CA GLU A 209 -6.73 0.28 -19.44
C GLU A 209 -6.10 -1.03 -18.94
N GLN A 210 -5.64 -1.05 -17.68
CA GLN A 210 -5.10 -2.26 -17.03
C GLN A 210 -6.16 -3.09 -16.31
N VAL A 211 -7.42 -2.64 -16.27
CA VAL A 211 -8.51 -3.30 -15.55
C VAL A 211 -9.49 -3.90 -16.57
N PRO A 212 -9.77 -5.21 -16.52
CA PRO A 212 -10.77 -5.81 -17.41
C PRO A 212 -12.16 -5.19 -17.21
N PRO A 213 -13.02 -5.17 -18.25
CA PRO A 213 -14.36 -4.58 -18.19
C PRO A 213 -15.16 -5.10 -17.00
N PHE A 214 -15.96 -4.26 -16.36
CA PHE A 214 -16.71 -4.65 -15.15
C PHE A 214 -17.61 -5.89 -15.36
N GLU A 215 -18.17 -6.04 -16.55
CA GLU A 215 -19.04 -7.17 -16.93
C GLU A 215 -18.30 -8.50 -17.16
N ASP A 216 -16.97 -8.47 -17.21
CA ASP A 216 -16.15 -9.67 -17.41
C ASP A 216 -15.85 -10.36 -16.07
N TYR A 217 -16.54 -11.45 -15.78
CA TYR A 217 -16.33 -12.23 -14.55
C TYR A 217 -15.17 -13.23 -14.64
N ALA A 218 -14.44 -13.29 -15.76
CA ALA A 218 -13.20 -14.05 -15.82
C ALA A 218 -12.13 -13.44 -14.90
N MET A 219 -11.30 -14.29 -14.31
CA MET A 219 -10.22 -13.83 -13.44
C MET A 219 -8.99 -13.34 -14.22
N ALA A 220 -8.90 -13.61 -15.53
CA ALA A 220 -7.75 -13.22 -16.35
C ALA A 220 -7.49 -11.70 -16.27
N GLY A 221 -6.25 -11.30 -16.01
CA GLY A 221 -5.89 -9.89 -15.88
C GLY A 221 -6.40 -9.20 -14.60
N ARG A 222 -7.12 -9.90 -13.70
CA ARG A 222 -7.65 -9.31 -12.47
C ARG A 222 -6.78 -9.62 -11.26
N THR A 223 -6.69 -8.65 -10.36
CA THR A 223 -5.96 -8.73 -9.08
C THR A 223 -4.48 -9.07 -9.28
N TYR A 224 -3.70 -9.05 -8.21
CA TYR A 224 -2.32 -9.52 -8.29
C TYR A 224 -2.16 -11.01 -8.66
N ARG A 225 -3.22 -11.80 -8.53
CA ARG A 225 -3.22 -13.25 -8.79
C ARG A 225 -3.20 -13.59 -10.27
N PHE A 226 -3.70 -12.72 -11.14
CA PHE A 226 -3.84 -13.00 -12.58
C PHE A 226 -3.45 -11.82 -13.48
N PHE A 227 -3.19 -10.64 -12.91
CA PHE A 227 -2.62 -9.52 -13.64
C PHE A 227 -1.11 -9.72 -13.86
N ASP A 228 -0.71 -9.77 -15.12
CA ASP A 228 0.66 -10.04 -15.53
C ASP A 228 1.40 -8.81 -16.08
N GLY A 229 0.73 -7.65 -16.08
CA GLY A 229 1.30 -6.34 -16.42
C GLY A 229 2.07 -5.69 -15.27
N VAL A 230 2.53 -4.45 -15.51
CA VAL A 230 3.27 -3.67 -14.50
C VAL A 230 2.33 -2.68 -13.81
N PRO A 231 1.98 -2.88 -12.52
CA PRO A 231 1.10 -1.97 -11.79
C PRO A 231 1.82 -0.64 -11.47
N LEU A 232 1.07 0.33 -10.96
CA LEU A 232 1.64 1.51 -10.34
C LEU A 232 2.30 1.14 -9.01
N TYR A 233 1.56 0.45 -8.14
CA TYR A 233 2.09 -0.19 -6.94
C TYR A 233 1.51 -1.62 -6.81
N PRO A 234 2.36 -2.64 -6.59
CA PRO A 234 1.90 -4.01 -6.49
C PRO A 234 1.19 -4.30 -5.16
N PHE A 235 0.41 -5.38 -5.12
CA PHE A 235 -0.11 -5.93 -3.86
C PHE A 235 1.04 -6.30 -2.91
N GLY A 236 0.82 -6.11 -1.60
CA GLY A 236 1.84 -6.33 -0.57
C GLY A 236 2.90 -5.23 -0.50
N PHE A 237 2.86 -4.21 -1.36
CA PHE A 237 3.88 -3.17 -1.37
C PHE A 237 3.71 -2.17 -0.22
N GLY A 238 4.83 -1.76 0.36
CA GLY A 238 4.93 -0.69 1.35
C GLY A 238 6.39 -0.48 1.76
N LEU A 239 6.80 0.76 1.90
CA LEU A 239 8.14 1.11 2.36
C LEU A 239 8.15 1.36 3.87
N SER A 240 9.34 1.32 4.45
CA SER A 240 9.62 1.66 5.84
C SER A 240 10.71 2.74 5.90
N TYR A 241 10.86 3.42 7.04
CA TYR A 241 12.06 4.21 7.31
C TYR A 241 13.26 3.35 7.69
N SER A 242 13.04 2.05 7.94
CA SER A 242 14.10 1.07 8.11
C SER A 242 14.31 0.19 6.87
N SER A 243 15.33 -0.68 6.93
CA SER A 243 15.63 -1.69 5.93
C SER A 243 15.67 -3.07 6.56
N PHE A 244 15.25 -4.09 5.81
CA PHE A 244 15.18 -5.46 6.32
C PHE A 244 15.92 -6.44 5.41
N LEU A 245 16.75 -7.28 6.02
CA LEU A 245 17.48 -8.35 5.35
C LEU A 245 16.78 -9.68 5.60
N TYR A 246 16.49 -10.39 4.51
CA TYR A 246 15.98 -11.75 4.52
C TYR A 246 17.14 -12.72 4.28
N SER A 247 17.28 -13.74 5.13
CA SER A 247 18.37 -14.72 5.04
C SER A 247 17.94 -16.10 5.56
N ALA A 248 18.86 -17.07 5.51
CA ALA A 248 18.64 -18.43 6.03
C ALA A 248 17.33 -19.09 5.57
N PHE A 249 16.86 -18.79 4.34
CA PHE A 249 15.64 -19.36 3.77
C PHE A 249 15.77 -20.87 3.61
N ARG A 250 14.79 -21.61 4.12
CA ARG A 250 14.73 -23.08 4.06
C ARG A 250 13.30 -23.54 3.85
N VAL A 251 13.19 -24.67 3.16
CA VAL A 251 11.98 -25.47 3.09
C VAL A 251 12.23 -26.83 3.74
N SER A 252 11.22 -27.39 4.39
CA SER A 252 11.31 -28.70 5.07
C SER A 252 11.61 -29.86 4.13
N SER A 253 11.26 -29.75 2.85
CA SER A 253 11.62 -30.72 1.81
C SER A 253 11.58 -30.07 0.43
N GLU A 254 12.51 -30.46 -0.45
CA GLU A 254 12.49 -30.10 -1.88
C GLU A 254 11.53 -30.99 -2.69
N ARG A 255 11.00 -32.05 -2.07
CA ARG A 255 10.06 -32.99 -2.70
C ARG A 255 8.95 -33.39 -1.72
N ILE A 256 7.71 -33.31 -2.16
CA ILE A 256 6.53 -33.72 -1.37
C ILE A 256 5.60 -34.60 -2.21
N VAL A 257 4.69 -35.31 -1.54
CA VAL A 257 3.57 -35.99 -2.19
C VAL A 257 2.29 -35.16 -2.05
N PRO A 258 1.31 -35.28 -2.96
CA PRO A 258 0.03 -34.60 -2.83
C PRO A 258 -0.64 -34.78 -1.47
N GLY A 259 -1.04 -33.67 -0.84
CA GLY A 259 -1.64 -33.66 0.50
C GLY A 259 -0.66 -33.55 1.67
N GLN A 260 0.65 -33.46 1.42
CA GLN A 260 1.64 -33.20 2.45
C GLN A 260 1.87 -31.69 2.60
N PRO A 261 1.86 -31.11 3.82
CA PRO A 261 2.21 -29.72 4.04
C PRO A 261 3.72 -29.49 3.87
N ILE A 262 4.11 -28.22 3.70
CA ILE A 262 5.51 -27.80 3.65
C ILE A 262 5.77 -26.66 4.62
N ILE A 263 6.73 -26.87 5.53
CA ILE A 263 7.22 -25.82 6.43
C ILE A 263 8.26 -24.98 5.69
N VAL A 264 8.14 -23.66 5.80
CA VAL A 264 9.04 -22.65 5.23
C VAL A 264 9.55 -21.78 6.37
N THR A 265 10.86 -21.57 6.43
CA THR A 265 11.49 -20.71 7.45
C THR A 265 12.40 -19.68 6.81
N VAL A 266 12.44 -18.47 7.36
CA VAL A 266 13.34 -17.40 6.95
C VAL A 266 13.76 -16.60 8.19
N ASP A 267 15.01 -16.13 8.20
CA ASP A 267 15.47 -15.17 9.20
C ASP A 267 15.31 -13.75 8.65
N VAL A 268 14.74 -12.85 9.45
CA VAL A 268 14.49 -11.45 9.09
C VAL A 268 15.19 -10.57 10.10
N GLN A 269 16.05 -9.69 9.61
CA GLN A 269 16.83 -8.76 10.42
C GLN A 269 16.52 -7.32 10.05
N ASN A 270 16.34 -6.45 11.05
CA ASN A 270 16.32 -5.00 10.84
C ASN A 270 17.76 -4.49 10.71
N THR A 271 18.13 -4.04 9.51
CA THR A 271 19.47 -3.51 9.19
C THR A 271 19.51 -1.99 9.13
N GLY A 272 18.36 -1.32 9.29
CA GLY A 272 18.28 0.13 9.30
C GLY A 272 18.53 0.73 10.68
N ALA A 273 18.38 2.06 10.76
CA ALA A 273 18.71 2.84 11.95
C ALA A 273 17.52 3.05 12.91
N VAL A 274 16.31 2.67 12.51
CA VAL A 274 15.08 2.92 13.29
C VAL A 274 14.35 1.62 13.58
N ALA A 275 13.71 1.55 14.76
CA ALA A 275 12.80 0.46 15.07
C ALA A 275 11.56 0.57 14.16
N SER A 276 11.12 -0.54 13.61
CA SER A 276 9.96 -0.58 12.71
C SER A 276 9.41 -1.99 12.61
N ASP A 277 8.17 -2.09 12.15
CA ASP A 277 7.58 -3.37 11.79
C ASP A 277 7.94 -3.75 10.35
N GLU A 278 8.09 -5.05 10.12
CA GLU A 278 8.12 -5.66 8.80
C GLU A 278 6.97 -6.64 8.67
N VAL A 279 6.30 -6.65 7.52
CA VAL A 279 5.28 -7.65 7.18
C VAL A 279 5.93 -8.63 6.22
N VAL A 280 6.28 -9.79 6.76
CA VAL A 280 6.86 -10.90 5.99
C VAL A 280 5.73 -11.63 5.28
N GLU A 281 5.80 -11.70 3.96
CA GLU A 281 4.78 -12.28 3.09
C GLU A 281 5.32 -13.53 2.39
N LEU A 282 4.53 -14.61 2.37
CA LEU A 282 4.83 -15.87 1.70
C LEU A 282 3.85 -16.07 0.55
N TYR A 283 4.38 -16.32 -0.64
CA TYR A 283 3.62 -16.55 -1.87
C TYR A 283 3.89 -17.93 -2.47
N THR A 284 2.87 -18.50 -3.11
CA THR A 284 2.94 -19.77 -3.84
C THR A 284 2.42 -19.64 -5.27
N CYS A 285 2.88 -20.52 -6.16
CA CYS A 285 2.32 -20.72 -7.49
C CYS A 285 2.56 -22.16 -7.94
N LEU A 286 1.54 -22.76 -8.56
CA LEU A 286 1.64 -24.10 -9.14
C LEU A 286 1.86 -23.97 -10.64
N HIS A 287 3.08 -24.20 -11.12
CA HIS A 287 3.43 -23.94 -12.53
C HIS A 287 2.81 -24.93 -13.52
N ASP A 288 2.58 -26.17 -13.08
CA ASP A 288 2.17 -27.29 -13.95
C ASP A 288 0.70 -27.70 -13.73
N ALA A 289 -0.16 -26.77 -13.31
CA ALA A 289 -1.57 -27.05 -13.08
C ALA A 289 -2.29 -27.38 -14.41
N PRO A 290 -3.25 -28.33 -14.41
CA PRO A 290 -4.00 -28.69 -15.62
C PRO A 290 -5.06 -27.65 -16.02
N VAL A 291 -5.26 -26.62 -15.20
CA VAL A 291 -6.21 -25.53 -15.38
C VAL A 291 -5.52 -24.19 -15.13
N PRO A 292 -6.05 -23.07 -15.63
CA PRO A 292 -5.55 -21.75 -15.26
C PRO A 292 -5.56 -21.56 -13.73
N VAL A 293 -4.41 -21.22 -13.17
CA VAL A 293 -4.22 -20.95 -11.74
C VAL A 293 -3.58 -19.58 -11.55
N PRO A 294 -3.62 -19.01 -10.33
CA PRO A 294 -2.91 -17.79 -10.02
C PRO A 294 -1.43 -17.83 -10.40
N ILE A 295 -0.94 -16.75 -11.03
CA ILE A 295 0.49 -16.56 -11.33
C ILE A 295 1.32 -16.29 -10.08
N ARG A 296 0.65 -16.03 -8.95
CA ARG A 296 1.14 -15.96 -7.56
C ARG A 296 -0.06 -15.85 -6.62
N GLN A 297 0.06 -16.37 -5.41
CA GLN A 297 -0.99 -16.32 -4.40
C GLN A 297 -0.37 -16.17 -3.01
N LEU A 298 -0.88 -15.25 -2.20
CA LEU A 298 -0.47 -15.14 -0.80
C LEU A 298 -0.91 -16.40 -0.05
N ALA A 299 0.05 -17.10 0.55
CA ALA A 299 -0.16 -18.29 1.37
C ALA A 299 0.05 -17.99 2.87
N GLY A 300 0.65 -16.86 3.23
CA GLY A 300 0.70 -16.43 4.62
C GLY A 300 1.42 -15.10 4.79
N PHE A 301 1.19 -14.45 5.91
CA PHE A 301 1.97 -13.29 6.32
C PHE A 301 2.19 -13.25 7.84
N ARG A 302 3.24 -12.57 8.28
CA ARG A 302 3.55 -12.31 9.69
C ARG A 302 4.10 -10.90 9.83
N ARG A 303 3.49 -10.11 10.71
CA ARG A 303 4.02 -8.82 11.15
C ARG A 303 4.97 -9.04 12.32
N VAL A 304 6.18 -8.50 12.24
CA VAL A 304 7.19 -8.57 13.31
C VAL A 304 7.72 -7.18 13.61
N HIS A 305 7.86 -6.85 14.89
CA HIS A 305 8.50 -5.61 15.35
C HIS A 305 9.97 -5.89 15.63
N LEU A 306 10.87 -5.07 15.08
CA LEU A 306 12.31 -5.25 15.23
C LEU A 306 13.01 -3.92 15.53
N CYS A 307 13.80 -3.87 16.60
CA CYS A 307 14.74 -2.77 16.84
C CYS A 307 15.95 -2.88 15.90
N PRO A 308 16.73 -1.81 15.71
CA PRO A 308 17.95 -1.87 14.90
C PRO A 308 18.88 -3.01 15.32
N GLY A 309 19.23 -3.89 14.39
CA GLY A 309 20.08 -5.06 14.60
C GLY A 309 19.34 -6.33 15.03
N ASP A 310 18.09 -6.24 15.51
CA ASP A 310 17.30 -7.41 15.92
C ASP A 310 17.07 -8.35 14.73
N GLN A 311 17.14 -9.65 15.01
CA GLN A 311 16.83 -10.72 14.07
C GLN A 311 15.82 -11.70 14.67
N VAL A 312 14.84 -12.10 13.87
CA VAL A 312 13.84 -13.11 14.23
C VAL A 312 13.73 -14.17 13.15
N ARG A 313 13.48 -15.42 13.54
CA ARG A 313 13.09 -16.49 12.61
C ARG A 313 11.58 -16.50 12.45
N VAL A 314 11.11 -16.39 11.21
CA VAL A 314 9.70 -16.53 10.85
C VAL A 314 9.47 -17.91 10.25
N THR A 315 8.37 -18.55 10.64
CA THR A 315 7.97 -19.88 10.15
C THR A 315 6.54 -19.84 9.61
N PHE A 316 6.38 -20.41 8.42
CA PHE A 316 5.10 -20.65 7.78
C PHE A 316 4.90 -22.13 7.56
N GLU A 317 3.64 -22.57 7.62
CA GLU A 317 3.21 -23.86 7.10
C GLU A 317 2.33 -23.59 5.89
N VAL A 318 2.72 -24.12 4.73
CA VAL A 318 1.88 -24.10 3.54
C VAL A 318 1.05 -25.37 3.56
N GLU A 319 -0.25 -25.19 3.76
CA GLU A 319 -1.20 -26.29 3.81
C GLU A 319 -1.52 -26.80 2.40
N PRO A 320 -1.87 -28.09 2.24
CA PRO A 320 -2.22 -28.66 0.93
C PRO A 320 -3.28 -27.85 0.16
N ARG A 321 -4.26 -27.27 0.85
CA ARG A 321 -5.32 -26.45 0.23
C ARG A 321 -4.77 -25.21 -0.47
N GLN A 322 -3.64 -24.67 0.00
CA GLN A 322 -2.97 -23.50 -0.58
C GLN A 322 -2.10 -23.86 -1.81
N MET A 323 -2.00 -25.15 -2.13
CA MET A 323 -1.33 -25.69 -3.32
C MET A 323 -2.33 -26.31 -4.31
N ALA A 324 -3.63 -26.25 -4.00
CA ALA A 324 -4.67 -26.91 -4.78
C ALA A 324 -5.13 -26.06 -5.97
N TRP A 325 -5.47 -26.73 -7.06
CA TRP A 325 -6.34 -26.21 -8.10
C TRP A 325 -7.75 -26.77 -7.90
N TYR A 326 -8.75 -26.17 -8.54
CA TYR A 326 -10.14 -26.60 -8.41
C TYR A 326 -10.61 -27.26 -9.71
N ALA A 327 -11.18 -28.46 -9.60
CA ALA A 327 -11.79 -29.15 -10.72
C ALA A 327 -13.13 -28.48 -11.12
N GLU A 328 -13.69 -28.86 -12.27
CA GLU A 328 -14.97 -28.29 -12.77
C GLU A 328 -16.14 -28.50 -11.79
N ASP A 329 -16.10 -29.58 -11.00
CA ASP A 329 -17.10 -29.87 -9.96
C ASP A 329 -16.86 -29.10 -8.65
N GLY A 330 -15.84 -28.23 -8.59
CA GLY A 330 -15.44 -27.46 -7.43
C GLY A 330 -14.54 -28.20 -6.44
N THR A 331 -14.13 -29.45 -6.73
CA THR A 331 -13.28 -30.23 -5.83
C THR A 331 -11.84 -29.68 -5.78
N PRO A 332 -11.33 -29.26 -4.61
CA PRO A 332 -9.93 -28.87 -4.48
C PRO A 332 -9.03 -30.09 -4.66
N THR A 333 -8.04 -30.00 -5.54
CA THR A 333 -7.13 -31.11 -5.89
C THR A 333 -5.68 -30.64 -5.88
N VAL A 334 -4.80 -31.41 -5.23
CA VAL A 334 -3.35 -31.23 -5.32
C VAL A 334 -2.81 -32.22 -6.33
N GLY A 335 -2.22 -31.72 -7.42
CA GLY A 335 -1.63 -32.53 -8.49
C GLY A 335 -0.10 -32.63 -8.39
N PRO A 336 0.53 -33.56 -9.12
CA PRO A 336 1.97 -33.49 -9.36
C PRO A 336 2.32 -32.21 -10.12
N GLY A 337 3.52 -31.69 -9.90
CA GLY A 337 3.98 -30.46 -10.55
C GLY A 337 5.05 -29.73 -9.76
N THR A 338 5.36 -28.52 -10.19
CA THR A 338 6.35 -27.64 -9.59
C THR A 338 5.65 -26.54 -8.80
N LEU A 339 5.84 -26.54 -7.47
CA LEU A 339 5.37 -25.50 -6.58
C LEU A 339 6.48 -24.44 -6.44
N GLY A 340 6.26 -23.24 -6.97
CA GLY A 340 7.06 -22.07 -6.64
C GLY A 340 6.70 -21.55 -5.24
N ILE A 341 7.71 -21.22 -4.44
CA ILE A 341 7.57 -20.62 -3.12
C ILE A 341 8.47 -19.39 -3.08
N ALA A 342 7.92 -18.25 -2.64
CA ALA A 342 8.67 -17.02 -2.43
C ALA A 342 8.33 -16.41 -1.07
N VAL A 343 9.32 -15.79 -0.43
CA VAL A 343 9.17 -15.03 0.83
C VAL A 343 9.89 -13.70 0.72
N GLY A 344 9.24 -12.62 1.16
CA GLY A 344 9.82 -11.29 1.21
C GLY A 344 8.86 -10.25 1.79
N GLY A 345 9.23 -8.97 1.68
CA GLY A 345 8.41 -7.84 2.15
C GLY A 345 7.39 -7.32 1.12
N ALA A 346 7.25 -8.00 -0.02
CA ALA A 346 6.27 -7.69 -1.05
C ALA A 346 6.08 -8.92 -1.95
N GLN A 347 5.04 -8.89 -2.80
CA GLN A 347 4.84 -9.95 -3.79
C GLN A 347 6.05 -10.16 -4.72
N PRO A 348 6.32 -11.41 -5.16
CA PRO A 348 7.35 -11.69 -6.15
C PRO A 348 7.06 -11.01 -7.49
N GLY A 349 8.12 -10.74 -8.28
CA GLY A 349 8.01 -10.32 -9.68
C GLY A 349 7.59 -11.45 -10.62
N ARG A 350 7.59 -11.18 -11.94
CA ARG A 350 7.27 -12.20 -12.96
C ARG A 350 8.29 -13.34 -13.01
N ASP A 351 9.55 -13.01 -12.73
CA ASP A 351 10.70 -13.92 -12.69
C ASP A 351 10.86 -14.63 -11.34
N TRP A 352 9.96 -14.40 -10.38
CA TRP A 352 10.06 -14.96 -9.02
C TRP A 352 11.39 -14.64 -8.31
N GLY A 353 12.08 -13.56 -8.71
CA GLY A 353 13.40 -13.19 -8.17
C GLY A 353 14.60 -13.80 -8.89
N ALA A 354 14.40 -14.50 -10.01
CA ALA A 354 15.50 -14.97 -10.86
C ALA A 354 16.20 -13.81 -11.59
N GLY A 355 17.18 -13.18 -10.92
CA GLY A 355 18.06 -12.17 -11.54
C GLY A 355 18.43 -10.94 -10.70
N ARG A 356 18.06 -10.84 -9.43
CA ARG A 356 18.51 -9.71 -8.59
C ARG A 356 19.95 -9.91 -8.11
N SER A 357 20.84 -9.05 -8.59
CA SER A 357 22.19 -8.86 -8.04
C SER A 357 22.13 -8.13 -6.69
N SER A 358 23.21 -8.19 -5.90
CA SER A 358 23.38 -7.61 -4.57
C SER A 358 23.14 -6.10 -4.42
N ASP A 359 22.90 -5.38 -5.53
CA ASP A 359 22.97 -3.92 -5.58
C ASP A 359 21.58 -3.23 -5.69
N ASP A 360 20.47 -3.98 -5.64
CA ASP A 360 19.10 -3.44 -5.58
C ASP A 360 18.45 -3.72 -4.20
N PRO A 361 18.35 -2.73 -3.29
CA PRO A 361 17.87 -2.89 -1.93
C PRO A 361 16.33 -2.96 -1.81
N GLY A 362 15.63 -3.39 -2.87
CA GLY A 362 14.21 -3.73 -2.78
C GLY A 362 13.97 -4.77 -1.67
N PRO A 363 12.74 -4.85 -1.11
CA PRO A 363 12.43 -5.77 -0.01
C PRO A 363 12.89 -7.17 -0.41
N GLY A 364 13.86 -7.71 0.34
CA GLY A 364 14.55 -8.95 -0.03
C GLY A 364 13.55 -10.04 -0.36
N LEU A 365 13.69 -10.62 -1.55
CA LEU A 365 12.83 -11.70 -2.03
C LEU A 365 13.68 -12.96 -2.18
N LEU A 366 13.31 -14.01 -1.47
CA LEU A 366 13.94 -15.32 -1.55
C LEU A 366 12.93 -16.31 -2.12
N ALA A 367 13.34 -17.11 -3.09
CA ALA A 367 12.45 -18.06 -3.75
C ALA A 367 13.12 -19.41 -4.01
N CYS A 368 12.31 -20.46 -4.06
CA CYS A 368 12.71 -21.79 -4.51
C CYS A 368 11.54 -22.50 -5.18
N THR A 369 11.81 -23.71 -5.69
CA THR A 369 10.78 -24.61 -6.18
C THR A 369 10.80 -25.92 -5.40
N VAL A 370 9.61 -26.52 -5.22
CA VAL A 370 9.43 -27.82 -4.59
C VAL A 370 8.67 -28.73 -5.56
N ALA A 371 9.18 -29.95 -5.76
CA ALA A 371 8.55 -30.91 -6.65
C ALA A 371 7.45 -31.69 -5.92
N ILE A 372 6.22 -31.63 -6.42
CA ILE A 372 5.12 -32.48 -5.99
C ILE A 372 5.09 -33.72 -6.88
N ARG A 373 5.25 -34.90 -6.30
CA ARG A 373 5.27 -36.18 -7.05
C ARG A 373 4.21 -37.14 -6.53
N GLY A 374 3.48 -37.76 -7.45
CA GLY A 374 2.45 -38.74 -7.11
C GLY A 374 1.21 -38.60 -8.00
N LYS A 375 0.15 -39.32 -7.63
CA LYS A 375 -1.16 -39.16 -8.28
C LYS A 375 -1.89 -37.95 -7.70
N PRO A 376 -2.67 -37.21 -8.51
CA PRO A 376 -3.55 -36.17 -7.99
C PRO A 376 -4.38 -36.66 -6.80
N LYS A 377 -4.46 -35.84 -5.76
CA LYS A 377 -5.19 -36.13 -4.54
C LYS A 377 -6.28 -35.08 -4.32
N PRO A 378 -7.56 -35.46 -4.40
CA PRO A 378 -8.66 -34.63 -3.94
C PRO A 378 -8.51 -34.33 -2.45
N LEU A 379 -8.81 -33.09 -2.06
CA LEU A 379 -8.87 -32.66 -0.68
C LEU A 379 -10.34 -32.59 -0.24
N PRO A 380 -10.64 -32.78 1.07
CA PRO A 380 -11.97 -32.47 1.59
C PRO A 380 -12.30 -30.98 1.40
N LEU A 381 -13.60 -30.69 1.19
CA LEU A 381 -14.13 -29.34 0.99
C LEU A 381 -13.95 -28.43 2.22
#